data_AF-A0A2Z6CML2-F1
#
_entry.id   AF-A0A2Z6CML2-F1
#
_cell.length_a   1.000
_cell.length_b   1.000
_cell.length_c   1.000
_cell.angle_alpha   90.00
_cell.angle_beta   90.00
_cell.angle_gamma   90.00
#
_symmetry.space_group_name_H-M   'P 1'
#
loop_
_entity.id
_entity.type
_entity.pdbx_description
1 polymer ?
#
loop_
_entity_poly.entity_id
_entity_poly.type
_entity_poly.pdbx_seq_one_letter_code
_entity_poly.pdbx_strand_id
1 'polypeptide(L)'
;MNLSFNFFNWLPLLIIPTNEPAQKYKTHDYSQFVKGRDYVFESINQGLEGQMTGVGKGIQPCDYIILRRGVELTRYQVEEIDYYADPPDMWMALLKKVIDNS
;
A
#
# COMPACT_ATOMS: atom_id res chain seq x y z
N MET A 1 12.73 32.88 5.61
CA MET A 1 12.73 32.82 4.14
C MET A 1 11.28 32.57 3.73
N ASN A 2 10.63 33.56 3.12
CA ASN A 2 9.25 33.44 2.64
C ASN A 2 9.28 32.82 1.23
N LEU A 3 8.52 31.76 1.01
CA LEU A 3 8.24 31.24 -0.33
C LEU A 3 6.73 31.19 -0.50
N SER A 4 6.21 32.19 -1.20
CA SER A 4 4.86 32.21 -1.75
C SER A 4 4.76 31.24 -2.92
N PHE A 5 3.70 30.45 -2.98
CA PHE A 5 3.35 29.67 -4.17
C PHE A 5 1.96 30.08 -4.65
N ASN A 6 1.92 30.75 -5.80
CA ASN A 6 0.70 31.08 -6.51
C ASN A 6 0.24 29.87 -7.30
N PHE A 7 -0.93 29.32 -6.97
CA PHE A 7 -1.58 28.25 -7.72
C PHE A 7 -2.76 28.83 -8.49
N PHE A 8 -2.56 29.12 -9.78
CA PHE A 8 -3.66 29.24 -10.72
C PHE A 8 -3.31 28.48 -11.98
N ASN A 9 -4.09 27.44 -12.30
CA ASN A 9 -4.38 27.12 -13.68
C ASN A 9 -5.83 26.62 -13.78
N TRP A 10 -6.67 27.44 -14.40
CA TRP A 10 -8.00 27.11 -14.88
C TRP A 10 -7.81 26.49 -16.26
N LEU A 11 -7.85 25.16 -16.33
CA LEU A 11 -8.03 24.44 -17.59
C LEU A 11 -9.25 23.51 -17.43
N PRO A 12 -10.19 23.49 -18.38
CA PRO A 12 -11.28 22.54 -18.34
C PRO A 12 -10.70 21.13 -18.49
N LEU A 13 -10.95 20.28 -17.50
CA LEU A 13 -10.63 18.87 -17.54
C LEU A 13 -11.39 18.23 -18.70
N LEU A 14 -10.69 18.01 -19.82
CA LEU A 14 -11.16 17.11 -20.86
C LEU A 14 -11.05 15.69 -20.29
N ILE A 15 -12.18 15.12 -19.90
CA ILE A 15 -12.27 13.72 -19.49
C ILE A 15 -12.08 12.89 -20.75
N ILE A 16 -10.85 12.48 -21.02
CA ILE A 16 -10.57 11.45 -22.02
C ILE A 16 -10.91 10.12 -21.35
N PRO A 17 -11.87 9.33 -21.86
CA PRO A 17 -12.04 7.96 -21.40
C PRO A 17 -10.77 7.19 -21.77
N THR A 18 -9.89 7.00 -20.80
CA THR A 18 -8.72 6.16 -20.98
C THR A 18 -9.21 4.71 -20.97
N ASN A 19 -9.17 4.07 -22.14
CA ASN A 19 -9.15 2.61 -22.21
C ASN A 19 -7.80 2.14 -21.65
N GLU A 20 -7.59 2.30 -20.34
CA GLU A 20 -6.41 1.76 -19.70
C GLU A 20 -6.54 0.23 -19.72
N PRO A 21 -5.51 -0.51 -20.17
CA PRO A 21 -5.50 -1.95 -19.98
C PRO A 21 -5.67 -2.19 -18.49
N ALA A 22 -6.67 -2.98 -18.08
CA ALA A 22 -6.97 -3.26 -16.68
C ALA A 22 -5.68 -3.55 -15.92
N GLN A 23 -5.20 -2.57 -15.15
CA GLN A 23 -3.91 -2.65 -14.48
C GLN A 23 -4.01 -3.81 -13.49
N LYS A 24 -3.29 -4.90 -13.78
CA LYS A 24 -3.22 -6.04 -12.86
C LYS A 24 -2.33 -5.63 -11.70
N TYR A 25 -2.96 -5.17 -10.62
CA TYR A 25 -2.29 -4.96 -9.34
C TYR A 25 -1.64 -6.25 -8.86
N LYS A 26 -0.40 -6.15 -8.39
CA LYS A 26 0.41 -7.30 -7.99
C LYS A 26 0.02 -7.77 -6.59
N THR A 27 0.25 -9.05 -6.33
CA THR A 27 0.12 -9.62 -4.98
C THR A 27 1.50 -10.01 -4.47
N HIS A 28 1.84 -9.50 -3.31
CA HIS A 28 3.09 -9.75 -2.59
C HIS A 28 2.79 -10.69 -1.41
N ASP A 29 3.37 -11.88 -1.43
CA ASP A 29 3.12 -12.90 -0.41
C ASP A 29 4.10 -12.76 0.76
N TYR A 30 3.62 -12.15 1.84
CA TYR A 30 4.35 -12.00 3.09
C TYR A 30 4.08 -13.13 4.09
N SER A 31 3.29 -14.15 3.72
CA SER A 31 2.88 -15.24 4.62
C SER A 31 4.03 -16.16 5.04
N GLN A 32 5.12 -16.15 4.29
CA GLN A 32 6.33 -16.94 4.55
C GLN A 32 7.40 -16.18 5.35
N PHE A 33 7.21 -14.87 5.56
CA PHE A 33 8.16 -14.00 6.23
C PHE A 33 7.92 -13.95 7.75
N VAL A 34 8.95 -13.61 8.51
CA VAL A 34 8.93 -13.60 9.98
C VAL A 34 8.54 -12.23 10.51
N LYS A 35 7.37 -12.14 11.16
CA LYS A 35 6.92 -10.92 11.87
C LYS A 35 7.93 -10.51 12.95
N GLY A 36 8.23 -9.22 13.02
CA GLY A 36 9.22 -8.62 13.92
C GLY A 36 10.66 -8.65 13.40
N ARG A 37 10.93 -9.37 12.30
CA ARG A 37 12.22 -9.39 11.62
C ARG A 37 12.12 -8.78 10.22
N ASP A 38 11.27 -9.38 9.39
CA ASP A 38 11.14 -9.02 7.97
C ASP A 38 10.05 -7.97 7.75
N TYR A 39 9.07 -7.92 8.67
CA TYR A 39 8.03 -6.92 8.69
C TYR A 39 7.45 -6.73 10.09
N VAL A 40 6.87 -5.56 10.35
CA VAL A 40 6.03 -5.27 11.51
C VAL A 40 4.65 -4.89 10.98
N PHE A 41 3.60 -5.45 11.57
CA PHE A 41 2.22 -5.12 11.22
C PHE A 41 1.44 -4.80 12.49
N GLU A 42 0.83 -3.62 12.49
CA GLU A 42 -0.03 -3.09 13.54
C GLU A 42 -1.46 -3.01 13.03
N SER A 43 -2.37 -3.68 13.73
CA SER A 43 -3.77 -3.77 13.36
C SER A 43 -4.51 -2.50 13.79
N ILE A 44 -5.22 -1.86 12.86
CA ILE A 44 -6.07 -0.69 13.10
C ILE A 44 -7.54 -1.11 12.89
N ASN A 45 -8.49 -0.45 13.56
CA ASN A 45 -9.93 -0.68 13.38
C ASN A 45 -10.31 -2.18 13.44
N GLN A 46 -9.88 -2.87 14.51
CA GLN A 46 -10.11 -4.31 14.72
C GLN A 46 -9.56 -5.23 13.59
N GLY A 47 -8.62 -4.72 12.78
CA GLY A 47 -7.98 -5.47 11.69
C GLY A 47 -8.61 -5.29 10.32
N LEU A 48 -9.55 -4.35 10.20
CA LEU A 48 -10.01 -3.84 8.91
C LEU A 48 -8.94 -3.01 8.21
N GLU A 49 -8.05 -2.41 8.97
CA GLU A 49 -6.90 -1.66 8.48
C GLU A 49 -5.62 -2.12 9.20
N GLY A 50 -4.48 -1.67 8.72
CA GLY A 50 -3.24 -1.77 9.46
C GLY A 50 -2.11 -0.96 8.87
N GLN A 51 -1.16 -0.61 9.73
CA GLN A 51 0.10 -0.02 9.32
C GLN A 51 1.14 -1.15 9.24
N MET A 52 1.90 -1.18 8.15
CA MET A 52 2.93 -2.17 7.96
C MET A 52 4.25 -1.50 7.62
N THR A 53 5.30 -1.87 8.33
CA THR A 53 6.68 -1.58 7.94
C THR A 53 7.30 -2.87 7.46
N GLY A 54 7.98 -2.85 6.31
CA GLY A 54 8.61 -4.03 5.77
C GLY A 54 9.86 -3.69 4.97
N VAL A 55 10.58 -4.75 4.61
CA VAL A 55 11.69 -4.68 3.66
C VAL A 55 11.26 -5.24 2.30
N GLY A 56 11.84 -4.74 1.22
CA GLY A 56 11.55 -5.17 -0.15
C GLY A 56 11.33 -3.98 -1.10
N LYS A 57 11.08 -4.26 -2.37
CA LYS A 57 10.93 -3.22 -3.39
C LYS A 57 9.77 -3.53 -4.33
N GLY A 58 9.20 -2.48 -4.91
CA GLY A 58 8.23 -2.60 -6.00
C GLY A 58 6.80 -2.90 -5.56
N ILE A 59 6.46 -2.63 -4.30
CA ILE A 59 5.08 -2.54 -3.83
C ILE A 59 4.56 -1.16 -4.22
N GLN A 60 3.35 -1.12 -4.78
CA GLN A 60 2.71 0.11 -5.23
C GLN A 60 1.33 0.28 -4.57
N PRO A 61 0.77 1.49 -4.54
CA PRO A 61 -0.63 1.68 -4.22
C PRO A 61 -1.52 0.75 -5.07
N CYS A 62 -2.60 0.28 -4.47
CA CYS A 62 -3.54 -0.71 -4.99
C CYS A 62 -3.02 -2.15 -5.16
N ASP A 63 -1.72 -2.42 -4.99
CA ASP A 63 -1.20 -3.78 -4.85
C ASP A 63 -1.79 -4.47 -3.61
N TYR A 64 -1.57 -5.77 -3.52
CA TYR A 64 -2.04 -6.59 -2.42
C TYR A 64 -0.89 -7.20 -1.64
N ILE A 65 -1.06 -7.30 -0.32
CA ILE A 65 -0.15 -8.01 0.58
C ILE A 65 -0.95 -9.14 1.24
N ILE A 66 -0.41 -10.36 1.20
CA ILE A 66 -0.95 -11.50 1.94
C ILE A 66 -0.13 -11.67 3.22
N LEU A 67 -0.81 -11.64 4.38
CA LEU A 67 -0.21 -11.88 5.68
C LEU A 67 -0.80 -13.14 6.31
N ARG A 68 0.05 -13.92 6.99
CA ARG A 68 -0.40 -15.01 7.84
C ARG A 68 -0.69 -14.48 9.25
N ARG A 69 -1.94 -14.64 9.70
CA ARG A 69 -2.37 -14.33 11.07
C ARG A 69 -2.81 -15.64 11.74
N GLY A 70 -1.89 -16.29 12.43
CA GLY A 70 -2.13 -17.63 12.97
C GLY A 70 -2.29 -18.66 11.85
N VAL A 71 -3.45 -19.29 11.77
CA VAL A 71 -3.79 -20.27 10.70
C VAL A 71 -4.39 -19.61 9.45
N GLU A 72 -4.81 -18.35 9.55
CA GLU A 72 -5.52 -17.65 8.47
C GLU A 72 -4.56 -16.87 7.58
N LEU A 73 -4.85 -16.87 6.28
CA LEU A 73 -4.26 -15.94 5.33
C LEU A 73 -5.22 -14.77 5.12
N THR A 74 -4.74 -13.57 5.39
CA THR A 74 -5.53 -12.35 5.20
C THR A 74 -4.89 -11.52 4.09
N ARG A 75 -5.72 -11.09 3.15
CA ARG A 75 -5.32 -10.20 2.06
C ARG A 75 -5.63 -8.77 2.43
N TYR A 76 -4.65 -7.90 2.23
CA TYR A 76 -4.77 -6.47 2.37
C TYR A 76 -4.45 -5.79 1.05
N GLN A 77 -5.15 -4.71 0.72
CA GLN A 77 -4.78 -3.80 -0.35
C GLN A 77 -3.94 -2.66 0.22
N VAL A 78 -2.92 -2.24 -0.51
CA VAL A 78 -2.09 -1.08 -0.20
C VAL A 78 -2.87 0.18 -0.57
N GLU A 79 -3.19 1.01 0.41
CA GLU A 79 -3.79 2.33 0.15
C GLU A 79 -2.70 3.36 -0.13
N GLU A 80 -1.70 3.42 0.75
CA GLU A 80 -0.58 4.35 0.66
C GLU A 80 0.73 3.63 1.00
N ILE A 81 1.84 4.07 0.43
CA ILE A 81 3.17 3.52 0.73
C ILE A 81 4.25 4.58 0.56
N ASP A 82 5.14 4.66 1.55
CA ASP A 82 6.33 5.50 1.54
C ASP A 82 7.58 4.61 1.60
N TYR A 83 8.55 4.93 0.75
CA TYR A 83 9.86 4.28 0.73
C TYR A 83 10.90 5.15 1.45
N TYR A 84 11.71 4.52 2.29
CA TYR A 84 12.85 5.17 2.94
C TYR A 84 14.11 5.07 2.08
N ALA A 85 14.96 6.10 2.17
CA ALA A 85 16.24 6.12 1.46
C ALA A 85 17.34 5.31 2.20
N ASP A 86 17.22 5.16 3.53
CA ASP A 86 18.17 4.44 4.37
C ASP A 86 17.42 3.73 5.53
N PRO A 87 17.44 2.38 5.60
CA PRO A 87 18.04 1.46 4.64
C PRO A 87 17.28 1.41 3.29
N PRO A 88 17.99 1.21 2.16
CA PRO A 88 17.46 1.35 0.81
C PRO A 88 16.67 0.11 0.34
N ASP A 89 15.50 -0.11 0.95
CA ASP A 89 14.52 -1.17 0.70
C ASP A 89 13.46 -1.23 1.80
N MET A 90 13.55 -0.38 2.81
CA MET A 90 12.51 -0.27 3.82
C MET A 90 11.37 0.63 3.32
N TRP A 91 10.16 0.24 3.68
CA TRP A 91 8.95 1.00 3.37
C TRP A 91 7.98 0.92 4.53
N MET A 92 7.05 1.88 4.58
CA MET A 92 5.90 1.88 5.46
C MET A 92 4.64 2.07 4.62
N ALA A 93 3.62 1.27 4.86
CA ALA A 93 2.38 1.28 4.10
C ALA A 93 1.14 1.29 4.99
N LEU A 94 0.10 1.97 4.52
CA LEU A 94 -1.25 1.86 5.04
C LEU A 94 -1.99 0.78 4.25
N LEU A 95 -2.57 -0.16 4.97
CA LEU A 95 -3.19 -1.36 4.43
C LEU A 95 -4.67 -1.42 4.79
N LYS A 96 -5.50 -1.83 3.85
CA LYS A 96 -6.93 -2.09 4.05
C LYS A 96 -7.28 -3.54 3.77
N LYS A 97 -7.93 -4.20 4.71
CA LYS A 97 -8.33 -5.60 4.58
C LYS A 97 -9.30 -5.75 3.41
N VAL A 98 -9.04 -6.71 2.54
CA VAL A 98 -9.98 -7.11 1.51
C VAL A 98 -11.04 -7.98 2.18
N ILE A 99 -12.29 -7.52 2.12
CA ILE A 99 -13.45 -8.29 2.58
C ILE A 99 -14.04 -8.94 1.34
N ASP A 100 -13.89 -10.25 1.23
CA ASP A 100 -14.58 -11.00 0.19
C ASP A 100 -16.07 -11.02 0.55
N ASN A 101 -16.87 -10.20 -0.14
CA ASN A 101 -18.32 -10.27 -0.06
C ASN A 101 -18.75 -11.54 -0.79
N SER A 102 -18.77 -12.66 -0.06
CA SER A 102 -19.30 -13.95 -0.54
C SER A 102 -20.81 -13.91 -0.62
#